data_AF-A0A9X8GSM0-F1
#
_entry.id   AF-A0A9X8GSM0-F1
#
_cell.length_a   1.000
_cell.length_b   1.000
_cell.length_c   1.000
_cell.angle_alpha   90.00
_cell.angle_beta   90.00
_cell.angle_gamma   90.00
#
_symmetry.space_group_name_H-M   'P 1'
#
loop_
_entity.id
_entity.type
_entity.pdbx_description
1 polymer ?
#
loop_
_entity_poly.entity_id
_entity_poly.type
_entity_poly.pdbx_seq_one_letter_code
_entity_poly.pdbx_strand_id
1 'polypeptide(L)'
;MKLSSTTRLLNTAAVAALLGLAAAPSFAGNYAEGDPRPAQFSSSTTRAAVTADAQQWLKTAPTQGYNETMGQAPVVVSANSRAAVAADTQLWIRSGLAAQQAGEAGADTSRPGYREAQAAYTKLREGPAYGALVDQLSGRQAAAPGTTTVR
;
A
#
# COMPACT_ATOMS: atom_id res chain seq x y z
N MET A 1 -6.76 31.49 -50.35
CA MET A 1 -6.58 32.67 -49.49
C MET A 1 -5.15 32.68 -48.96
N LYS A 2 -4.28 33.61 -49.40
CA LYS A 2 -2.90 33.72 -48.93
C LYS A 2 -2.89 34.57 -47.65
N LEU A 3 -2.70 33.94 -46.49
CA LEU A 3 -2.48 34.67 -45.23
C LEU A 3 -1.24 35.56 -45.38
N SER A 4 -1.42 36.86 -45.13
CA SER A 4 -0.41 37.90 -45.29
C SER A 4 0.79 37.65 -44.37
N SER A 5 2.01 37.99 -44.84
CA SER A 5 3.28 37.65 -44.18
C SER A 5 3.33 38.08 -42.71
N THR A 6 2.73 39.23 -42.40
CA THR A 6 2.64 39.81 -41.05
C THR A 6 1.82 38.94 -40.08
N THR A 7 0.73 38.31 -40.55
CA THR A 7 -0.11 37.42 -39.72
C THR A 7 0.62 36.14 -39.36
N ARG A 8 1.50 35.65 -40.25
CA ARG A 8 2.33 34.46 -39.97
C ARG A 8 3.39 34.77 -38.93
N LEU A 9 4.04 35.93 -39.04
CA LEU A 9 5.06 36.40 -38.09
C LEU A 9 4.49 36.58 -36.67
N LEU A 10 3.32 37.21 -36.56
CA LEU A 10 2.60 37.38 -35.28
C LEU A 10 2.19 36.04 -34.67
N ASN A 11 1.69 35.09 -35.48
CA ASN A 11 1.35 33.75 -35.00
C ASN A 11 2.58 32.97 -34.53
N THR A 12 3.70 33.04 -35.24
CA THR A 12 4.95 32.38 -34.79
C THR A 12 5.49 32.99 -33.51
N ALA A 13 5.39 34.31 -33.31
CA ALA A 13 5.80 34.96 -32.08
C ALA A 13 4.91 34.55 -30.89
N ALA A 14 3.61 34.46 -31.09
CA ALA A 14 2.66 33.99 -30.08
C ALA A 14 2.91 32.52 -29.69
N VAL A 15 3.16 31.66 -30.68
CA VAL A 15 3.49 30.25 -30.43
C VAL A 15 4.84 30.12 -29.71
N ALA A 16 5.86 30.89 -30.11
CA ALA A 16 7.16 30.89 -29.44
C ALA A 16 7.08 31.39 -27.98
N ALA A 17 6.27 32.42 -27.71
CA ALA A 17 6.04 32.91 -26.34
C ALA A 17 5.31 31.88 -25.47
N LEU A 18 4.32 31.19 -26.03
CA LEU A 18 3.59 30.12 -25.33
C LEU A 18 4.48 28.89 -25.06
N LEU A 19 5.33 28.49 -26.02
CA LEU A 19 6.31 27.42 -25.79
C LEU A 19 7.40 27.83 -24.79
N GLY A 20 7.84 29.09 -24.80
CA GLY A 20 8.81 29.61 -23.84
C GLY A 20 8.29 29.59 -22.40
N LEU A 21 7.02 29.93 -22.19
CA LEU A 21 6.35 29.82 -20.88
C LEU A 21 6.15 28.36 -20.44
N ALA A 22 5.84 27.46 -21.37
CA ALA A 22 5.67 26.04 -21.07
C ALA A 22 6.99 25.30 -20.77
N ALA A 23 8.11 25.77 -21.32
CA ALA A 23 9.46 25.20 -21.13
C ALA A 23 10.25 25.86 -19.97
N ALA A 24 9.74 26.94 -19.36
CA ALA A 24 10.35 27.58 -18.20
C ALA A 24 10.64 26.61 -17.02
N PRO A 25 9.78 25.61 -16.71
CA PRO A 25 10.05 24.68 -15.61
C PRO A 25 11.23 23.73 -15.87
N SER A 26 11.61 23.52 -17.14
CA SER A 26 12.66 22.56 -17.53
C SER A 26 14.10 23.11 -17.44
N PHE A 27 14.29 24.43 -17.39
CA PHE A 27 15.61 25.06 -17.28
C PHE A 27 15.95 25.57 -15.87
N ALA A 28 14.99 25.56 -14.94
CA ALA A 28 15.26 25.72 -13.52
C ALA A 28 15.79 24.39 -12.97
N GLY A 29 17.08 24.14 -13.18
CA GLY A 29 17.77 23.07 -12.46
C GLY A 29 17.47 23.20 -10.97
N ASN A 30 17.10 22.10 -10.33
CA ASN A 30 16.69 22.05 -8.92
C ASN A 30 17.88 22.16 -7.95
N TYR A 31 18.80 23.07 -8.26
CA TYR A 31 19.98 23.41 -7.49
C TYR A 31 20.03 24.93 -7.49
N ALA A 32 19.60 25.56 -6.40
CA ALA A 32 20.16 26.86 -6.07
C ALA A 32 21.66 26.60 -5.87
N GLU A 33 22.48 26.99 -6.83
CA GLU A 33 23.91 26.69 -6.96
C GLU A 33 24.60 26.54 -5.60
N GLY A 34 24.70 25.30 -5.08
CA GLY A 34 25.41 24.96 -3.85
C GLY A 34 24.63 24.48 -2.62
N ASP A 35 23.29 24.49 -2.57
CA ASP A 35 22.55 23.83 -1.46
C ASP A 35 22.11 22.40 -1.87
N PRO A 36 22.68 21.34 -1.28
CA PRO A 36 22.34 19.95 -1.62
C PRO A 36 20.96 19.51 -1.10
N ARG A 37 20.24 20.38 -0.37
CA ARG A 37 18.93 20.03 0.17
C ARG A 37 17.87 20.14 -0.93
N PRO A 38 17.08 19.08 -1.18
CA PRO A 38 16.02 19.12 -2.18
C PRO A 38 14.99 20.20 -1.79
N ALA A 39 14.81 21.20 -2.66
CA ALA A 39 13.71 22.15 -2.52
C ALA A 39 12.38 21.38 -2.62
N GLN A 40 11.45 21.65 -1.70
CA GLN A 40 10.15 20.99 -1.70
C GLN A 40 9.29 21.56 -2.84
N PHE A 41 8.99 20.74 -3.84
CA PHE A 41 7.97 21.09 -4.82
C PHE A 41 6.60 20.81 -4.22
N SER A 42 5.79 21.85 -4.08
CA SER A 42 4.36 21.68 -3.93
C SER A 42 3.80 21.23 -5.28
N SER A 43 3.14 20.08 -5.31
CA SER A 43 2.42 19.65 -6.51
C SER A 43 1.40 20.71 -6.91
N SER A 44 1.43 21.18 -8.15
CA SER A 44 0.42 22.10 -8.69
C SER A 44 -0.92 21.42 -8.99
N THR A 45 -0.96 20.09 -8.93
CA THR A 45 -2.16 19.29 -9.14
C THR A 45 -2.91 19.05 -7.83
N THR A 46 -4.23 19.18 -7.86
CA THR A 46 -5.06 18.89 -6.69
C THR A 46 -5.27 17.39 -6.55
N ARG A 47 -5.51 16.90 -5.32
CA ARG A 47 -5.88 15.50 -5.09
C ARG A 47 -7.07 15.05 -5.93
N ALA A 48 -8.05 15.93 -6.14
CA ALA A 48 -9.21 15.65 -6.99
C ALA A 48 -8.82 15.46 -8.46
N ALA A 49 -7.92 16.30 -8.98
CA ALA A 49 -7.42 16.17 -10.35
C ALA A 49 -6.62 14.87 -10.56
N VAL A 50 -5.76 14.50 -9.61
CA VAL A 50 -5.03 13.22 -9.64
C VAL A 50 -5.99 12.03 -9.61
N THR A 51 -7.04 12.11 -8.78
CA THR A 51 -8.04 11.03 -8.69
C THR A 51 -8.83 10.90 -9.98
N ALA A 52 -9.24 12.01 -10.60
CA ALA A 52 -9.93 12.02 -11.87
C ALA A 52 -9.05 11.45 -13.00
N ASP A 53 -7.77 11.83 -13.04
CA ASP A 53 -6.81 11.33 -14.01
C ASP A 53 -6.54 9.83 -13.85
N ALA A 54 -6.39 9.36 -12.61
CA ALA A 54 -6.26 7.93 -12.31
C ALA A 54 -7.50 7.12 -12.74
N GLN A 55 -8.71 7.65 -12.50
CA GLN A 55 -9.95 7.03 -12.99
C GLN A 55 -10.02 7.00 -14.51
N GLN A 56 -9.52 8.04 -15.18
CA GLN A 56 -9.49 8.10 -16.64
C GLN A 56 -8.48 7.11 -17.22
N TRP A 57 -7.29 7.03 -16.66
CA TRP A 57 -6.27 6.04 -17.03
C TRP A 57 -6.79 4.62 -16.86
N LEU A 58 -7.50 4.31 -15.76
CA LEU A 58 -8.03 2.97 -15.50
C LEU A 58 -9.00 2.48 -16.59
N LYS A 59 -9.76 3.38 -17.23
CA LYS A 59 -10.68 3.04 -18.33
C LYS A 59 -9.94 2.60 -19.60
N THR A 60 -8.71 3.08 -19.78
CA THR A 60 -7.89 2.83 -20.97
C THR A 60 -6.67 1.98 -20.67
N ALA A 61 -6.50 1.55 -19.42
CA ALA A 61 -5.34 0.81 -18.98
C ALA A 61 -5.29 -0.54 -19.71
N PRO A 62 -4.12 -0.92 -20.28
CA PRO A 62 -3.96 -2.23 -20.88
C PRO A 62 -4.22 -3.31 -19.84
N THR A 63 -5.26 -4.11 -20.04
CA THR A 63 -5.45 -5.33 -19.27
C THR A 63 -4.36 -6.30 -19.69
N GLN A 64 -3.28 -6.41 -18.90
CA GLN A 64 -2.21 -7.40 -19.09
C GLN A 64 -2.76 -8.82 -18.81
N GLY A 65 -3.72 -9.30 -19.60
CA GLY A 65 -4.33 -10.62 -19.47
C GLY A 65 -5.39 -10.77 -18.37
N TYR A 66 -5.66 -9.74 -17.57
CA TYR A 66 -6.79 -9.75 -16.63
C TYR A 66 -8.09 -9.46 -17.37
N ASN A 67 -8.86 -10.51 -17.63
CA ASN A 67 -10.20 -10.37 -18.17
C ASN A 67 -11.12 -9.69 -17.13
N GLU A 68 -12.13 -8.97 -17.60
CA GLU A 68 -13.09 -8.20 -16.80
C GLU A 68 -13.83 -9.09 -15.78
N THR A 69 -13.91 -10.38 -16.06
CA THR A 69 -14.44 -11.43 -15.17
C THR A 69 -13.55 -11.77 -13.98
N MET A 70 -12.25 -11.43 -14.00
CA MET A 70 -11.33 -11.59 -12.86
C MET A 70 -11.24 -10.33 -11.99
N GLY A 71 -11.84 -9.20 -12.40
CA GLY A 71 -11.72 -7.90 -11.73
C GLY A 71 -12.43 -7.77 -10.38
N GLN A 72 -13.08 -8.83 -9.88
CA GLN A 72 -13.86 -8.76 -8.63
C GLN A 72 -13.68 -9.94 -7.70
N ALA A 73 -12.83 -10.91 -8.02
CA ALA A 73 -12.43 -11.87 -7.00
C ALA A 73 -11.55 -11.09 -6.01
N PRO A 74 -11.97 -10.90 -4.73
CA PRO A 74 -11.05 -10.38 -3.75
C PRO A 74 -9.84 -11.30 -3.79
N VAL A 75 -8.67 -10.77 -4.13
CA VAL A 75 -7.43 -11.53 -4.01
C VAL A 75 -7.40 -11.97 -2.56
N VAL A 76 -7.60 -13.27 -2.32
CA VAL A 76 -7.49 -13.85 -0.98
C VAL A 76 -6.00 -13.87 -0.68
N VAL A 77 -5.46 -12.71 -0.28
CA VAL A 77 -4.02 -12.50 -0.06
C VAL A 77 -3.51 -13.36 1.11
N SER A 78 -4.39 -13.96 1.90
CA SER A 78 -4.01 -15.00 2.84
C SER A 78 -5.14 -16.00 3.07
N ALA A 79 -4.78 -17.29 3.13
CA ALA A 79 -5.70 -18.34 3.56
C ALA A 79 -6.23 -18.12 5.00
N ASN A 80 -5.57 -17.27 5.79
CA ASN A 80 -5.92 -16.96 7.17
C ASN A 80 -6.41 -15.52 7.31
N SER A 81 -7.53 -15.30 8.00
CA SER A 81 -8.02 -13.96 8.33
C SER A 81 -7.09 -13.27 9.34
N ARG A 82 -7.11 -11.92 9.40
CA ARG A 82 -6.34 -11.17 10.40
C ARG A 82 -6.71 -11.57 11.83
N ALA A 83 -7.98 -11.88 12.09
CA ALA A 83 -8.44 -12.41 13.35
C ALA A 83 -7.86 -13.79 13.67
N ALA A 84 -7.79 -14.69 12.69
CA ALA A 84 -7.18 -16.01 12.84
C ALA A 84 -5.69 -15.91 13.23
N VAL A 85 -4.95 -15.01 12.58
CA VAL A 85 -3.54 -14.74 12.91
C VAL A 85 -3.40 -14.17 14.31
N ALA A 86 -4.22 -13.19 14.69
CA ALA A 86 -4.17 -12.59 16.01
C ALA A 86 -4.51 -13.60 17.13
N ALA A 87 -5.52 -14.46 16.93
CA ALA A 87 -5.85 -15.54 17.84
C ALA A 87 -4.68 -16.52 17.98
N ASP A 88 -4.08 -16.92 16.86
CA ASP A 88 -2.96 -17.85 16.83
C ASP A 88 -1.75 -17.33 17.62
N THR A 89 -1.42 -16.05 17.45
CA THR A 89 -0.36 -15.37 18.21
C THR A 89 -0.64 -15.38 19.71
N GLN A 90 -1.89 -15.17 20.13
CA GLN A 90 -2.25 -15.22 21.55
C GLN A 90 -2.09 -16.62 22.13
N LEU A 91 -2.46 -17.66 21.37
CA LEU A 91 -2.25 -19.05 21.77
C LEU A 91 -0.77 -19.40 21.84
N TRP A 92 0.03 -18.95 20.87
CA TRP A 92 1.48 -19.13 20.84
C TRP A 92 2.15 -18.54 22.08
N ILE A 93 1.76 -17.33 22.49
CA ILE A 93 2.23 -16.70 23.73
C ILE A 93 1.76 -17.49 24.96
N ARG A 94 0.47 -17.82 25.04
CA ARG A 94 -0.13 -18.51 26.19
C ARG A 94 0.45 -19.90 26.44
N SER A 95 0.80 -20.61 25.38
CA SER A 95 1.41 -21.94 25.46
C SER A 95 2.85 -21.93 25.99
N GLY A 96 3.48 -20.76 26.10
CA GLY A 96 4.90 -20.63 26.42
C GLY A 96 5.82 -20.92 25.23
N LEU A 97 5.27 -21.28 24.06
CA LEU A 97 6.05 -21.58 22.86
C LEU A 97 6.82 -20.34 22.37
N ALA A 98 6.24 -19.15 22.55
CA ALA A 98 6.93 -17.88 22.29
C ALA A 98 8.20 -17.71 23.14
N ALA A 99 8.14 -18.06 24.43
CA ALA A 99 9.28 -17.96 25.33
C ALA A 99 10.36 -19.00 25.02
N GLN A 100 9.96 -20.23 24.65
CA GLN A 100 10.91 -21.26 24.22
C GLN A 100 11.64 -20.85 22.93
N GLN A 101 10.91 -20.31 21.95
CA GLN A 101 11.49 -19.85 20.68
C GLN A 101 12.34 -18.59 20.80
N ALA A 102 12.06 -17.72 21.78
CA ALA A 102 12.86 -16.52 22.04
C ALA A 102 14.12 -16.77 22.89
N GLY A 103 14.28 -17.98 23.45
CA GLY A 103 15.46 -18.35 24.23
C GLY A 103 16.65 -18.75 23.35
N GLU A 104 17.84 -18.85 23.95
CA GLU A 104 19.11 -19.22 23.28
C GLU A 104 19.05 -20.54 22.50
N ALA A 105 18.19 -21.46 22.94
CA ALA A 105 17.99 -22.75 22.28
C ALA A 105 17.08 -22.67 21.05
N GLY A 106 16.28 -21.61 20.93
CA GLY A 106 15.30 -21.43 19.87
C GLY A 106 14.29 -22.58 19.78
N ALA A 107 13.86 -22.88 18.56
CA ALA A 107 12.87 -23.91 18.25
C ALA A 107 13.45 -25.35 18.26
N ASP A 108 14.25 -25.70 19.27
CA ASP A 108 14.86 -27.02 19.37
C ASP A 108 13.86 -28.09 19.84
N THR A 109 13.41 -28.90 18.88
CA THR A 109 12.46 -30.01 19.08
C THR A 109 12.97 -31.14 19.97
N SER A 110 14.28 -31.23 20.21
CA SER A 110 14.86 -32.23 21.11
C SER A 110 14.67 -31.89 22.59
N ARG A 111 14.41 -30.61 22.91
CA ARG A 111 14.29 -30.16 24.29
C ARG A 111 12.91 -30.49 24.87
N PRO A 112 12.83 -31.00 26.11
CA PRO A 112 11.56 -31.31 26.74
C PRO A 112 10.65 -30.08 26.87
N GLY A 113 11.19 -28.94 27.28
CA GLY A 113 10.42 -27.69 27.43
C GLY A 113 9.80 -27.18 26.12
N TYR A 114 10.48 -27.35 24.98
CA TYR A 114 9.91 -26.99 23.68
C TYR A 114 8.77 -27.93 23.28
N ARG A 115 8.96 -29.25 23.44
CA ARG A 115 7.92 -30.25 23.13
C ARG A 115 6.67 -30.09 23.99
N GLU A 116 6.84 -29.77 25.26
CA GLU A 116 5.73 -29.49 26.19
C GLU A 116 4.95 -28.24 25.77
N ALA A 117 5.65 -27.14 25.48
CA ALA A 117 5.03 -25.91 25.00
C ALA A 117 4.33 -26.10 23.64
N GLN A 118 4.94 -26.87 22.73
CA GLN A 118 4.34 -27.22 21.45
C GLN A 118 3.06 -28.06 21.62
N ALA A 119 3.08 -29.06 22.49
CA ALA A 119 1.89 -29.87 22.78
C ALA A 119 0.78 -29.03 23.42
N ALA A 120 1.13 -28.07 24.30
CA ALA A 120 0.17 -27.14 24.89
C ALA A 120 -0.45 -26.22 23.82
N TYR A 121 0.37 -25.69 22.90
CA TYR A 121 -0.11 -24.89 21.77
C TYR A 121 -1.07 -25.68 20.89
N THR A 122 -0.71 -26.91 20.49
CA THR A 122 -1.57 -27.78 19.67
C THR A 122 -2.92 -28.03 20.34
N LYS A 123 -2.93 -28.37 21.64
CA LYS A 123 -4.17 -28.56 22.40
C LYS A 123 -5.06 -27.32 22.43
N LEU A 124 -4.45 -26.13 22.59
CA LEU A 124 -5.19 -24.87 22.59
C LEU A 124 -5.78 -24.57 21.20
N ARG A 125 -5.03 -24.87 20.14
CA ARG A 125 -5.41 -24.58 18.75
C ARG A 125 -6.49 -25.52 18.22
N GLU A 126 -6.44 -26.78 18.61
CA GLU A 126 -7.46 -27.80 18.28
C GLU A 126 -8.71 -27.68 19.16
N GLY A 127 -8.63 -26.93 20.27
CA GLY A 127 -9.74 -26.74 21.18
C GLY A 127 -10.80 -25.76 20.67
N PRO A 128 -12.04 -25.86 21.18
CA PRO A 128 -13.15 -24.98 20.78
C PRO A 128 -12.90 -23.49 21.14
N ALA A 129 -12.00 -23.24 22.09
CA ALA A 129 -11.61 -21.89 22.50
C ALA A 129 -10.93 -21.09 21.37
N TYR A 130 -10.29 -21.76 20.40
CA TYR A 130 -9.68 -21.08 19.27
C TYR A 130 -10.73 -20.43 18.36
N GLY A 131 -11.76 -21.17 17.96
CA GLY A 131 -12.85 -20.65 17.12
C GLY A 131 -13.55 -19.44 17.76
N ALA A 132 -13.91 -19.55 19.04
CA ALA A 132 -14.52 -18.46 19.79
C ALA A 132 -13.62 -17.21 19.86
N LEU A 133 -12.30 -17.39 19.99
CA LEU A 133 -11.34 -16.28 19.99
C LEU A 133 -11.24 -15.61 18.62
N VAL A 134 -11.25 -16.40 17.54
CA VAL A 134 -11.28 -15.87 16.17
C VAL A 134 -12.55 -15.06 15.92
N ASP A 135 -13.71 -15.53 16.36
CA ASP A 135 -14.98 -14.83 16.20
C ASP A 135 -15.00 -13.51 16.99
N GLN A 136 -14.51 -13.54 18.25
CA GLN A 136 -14.39 -12.35 19.09
C GLN A 136 -13.48 -11.29 18.45
N LEU A 137 -12.32 -11.72 17.92
CA LEU A 137 -11.36 -10.81 17.29
C LEU A 137 -11.88 -10.28 15.94
N SER A 138 -12.61 -11.11 15.19
CA SER A 138 -13.27 -10.69 13.95
C SER A 138 -14.32 -9.62 14.22
N GLY A 139 -15.17 -9.81 15.24
CA GLY A 139 -16.17 -8.82 15.67
C GLY A 139 -15.52 -7.50 16.12
N ARG A 140 -14.39 -7.57 16.85
CA ARG A 140 -13.64 -6.36 17.24
C ARG A 140 -13.02 -5.63 16.05
N GLN A 141 -12.52 -6.37 15.07
CA GLN A 141 -11.97 -5.79 13.83
C GLN A 141 -13.05 -5.13 12.97
N ALA A 142 -14.26 -5.69 12.93
CA ALA A 142 -15.41 -5.09 12.26
C ALA A 142 -15.96 -3.84 12.98
N ALA A 143 -15.87 -3.81 14.31
CA ALA A 143 -16.31 -2.68 15.14
C ALA A 143 -15.28 -1.55 15.24
N ALA A 144 -14.02 -1.79 14.85
CA ALA A 144 -12.99 -0.76 14.82
C ALA A 144 -13.24 0.17 13.61
N PRO A 145 -13.56 1.47 13.81
CA PRO A 145 -13.64 2.39 12.69
C PRO A 145 -12.27 2.45 12.02
N GLY A 146 -12.22 2.18 10.72
CA GLY A 146 -11.00 2.31 9.93
C GLY A 146 -10.46 3.73 10.07
N THR A 147 -9.40 3.92 10.86
CA THR A 147 -8.66 5.16 10.92
C THR A 147 -7.86 5.30 9.64
N THR A 148 -8.54 5.60 8.55
CA THR A 148 -7.96 6.19 7.35
C THR A 148 -7.78 7.68 7.64
N THR A 149 -6.88 8.02 8.57
CA THR A 149 -6.35 9.38 8.67
C THR A 149 -5.16 9.45 7.72
N VAL A 150 -5.46 9.73 6.45
CA VAL A 150 -4.47 10.22 5.50
C VAL A 150 -4.19 11.67 5.91
N ARG A 151 -3.06 11.91 6.56
CA ARG A 151 -2.49 13.25 6.75
C ARG A 151 -1.40 13.47 5.71
#